data_AF-A0A2E5JAR2-F1
#
_entry.id   AF-A0A2E5JAR2-F1
#
_cell.length_a   1.000
_cell.length_b   1.000
_cell.length_c   1.000
_cell.angle_alpha   90.00
_cell.angle_beta   90.00
_cell.angle_gamma   90.00
#
_symmetry.space_group_name_H-M   'P 1'
#
loop_
_entity.id
_entity.type
_entity.pdbx_description
1 polymer ?
#
loop_
_entity_poly.entity_id
_entity_poly.type
_entity_poly.pdbx_seq_one_letter_code
_entity_poly.pdbx_strand_id
1 'polypeptide(L)'
;MSDDDEEKGLLNLSRNKYFNKHKAAEIESFIRRSYYLCVILFFCLGITLAATVLAGVYKTSQITESILITVVGPVYLVLFLVLLCCGRHTILRMALVLVVTSFVGFISGFICGANIKMVAMTLKDN
;
A
#
# COMPACT_ATOMS: atom_id res chain seq x y z
N MET A 1 27.80 -26.83 -39.84
CA MET A 1 26.81 -26.44 -38.81
C MET A 1 25.52 -27.09 -39.24
N SER A 2 25.01 -28.06 -38.48
CA SER A 2 23.93 -28.96 -38.94
C SER A 2 22.58 -28.30 -38.68
N ASP A 3 21.61 -28.46 -39.59
CA ASP A 3 20.25 -27.91 -39.45
C ASP A 3 19.57 -28.32 -38.12
N ASP A 4 19.95 -29.47 -37.58
CA ASP A 4 19.52 -29.97 -36.26
C ASP A 4 19.93 -29.07 -35.08
N ASP A 5 21.02 -28.33 -35.20
CA ASP A 5 21.52 -27.42 -34.15
C ASP A 5 20.72 -26.10 -34.14
N GLU A 6 20.26 -25.66 -35.32
CA GLU A 6 19.48 -24.44 -35.50
C GLU A 6 18.02 -24.64 -35.04
N GLU A 7 17.42 -25.80 -35.34
CA GLU A 7 16.07 -26.16 -34.88
C GLU A 7 16.00 -26.28 -33.34
N LYS A 8 17.01 -26.89 -32.71
CA LYS A 8 17.11 -26.99 -31.24
C LYS A 8 17.30 -25.62 -30.57
N GLY A 9 17.99 -24.69 -31.23
CA GLY A 9 18.15 -23.30 -30.79
C GLY A 9 16.82 -22.54 -30.81
N LEU A 10 16.07 -22.65 -31.91
CA LEU A 10 14.75 -22.03 -32.06
C LEU A 10 13.72 -22.58 -31.08
N LEU A 11 13.69 -23.90 -30.86
CA LEU A 11 12.81 -24.54 -29.88
C LEU A 11 13.14 -24.08 -28.46
N ASN A 12 14.41 -23.93 -28.10
CA ASN A 12 14.81 -23.37 -26.81
C ASN A 12 14.37 -21.92 -26.64
N LEU A 13 14.54 -21.09 -27.67
CA LEU A 13 14.17 -19.67 -27.63
C LEU A 13 12.65 -19.47 -27.54
N SER A 14 11.87 -20.27 -28.28
CA SER A 14 10.40 -20.26 -28.25
C SER A 14 9.86 -20.75 -26.89
N ARG A 15 10.41 -21.86 -26.37
CA ARG A 15 10.06 -22.40 -25.04
C ARG A 15 10.38 -21.41 -23.91
N ASN A 16 11.54 -20.76 -23.97
CA ASN A 16 11.94 -19.77 -22.96
C ASN A 16 11.03 -18.52 -23.03
N LYS A 17 10.66 -18.08 -24.25
CA LYS A 17 9.72 -16.98 -24.45
C LYS A 17 8.31 -17.32 -23.92
N TYR A 18 7.84 -18.55 -24.12
CA TYR A 18 6.56 -19.03 -23.59
C TYR A 18 6.56 -19.10 -22.05
N PHE A 19 7.63 -19.64 -21.46
CA PHE A 19 7.79 -19.73 -20.01
C PHE A 19 7.85 -18.35 -19.34
N ASN A 20 8.58 -17.39 -19.93
CA ASN A 20 8.59 -16.01 -19.45
C ASN A 20 7.23 -15.33 -19.59
N LYS A 21 6.49 -15.58 -20.67
CA LYS A 21 5.13 -15.05 -20.84
C LYS A 21 4.16 -15.60 -19.80
N HIS A 22 4.27 -16.89 -19.48
CA HIS A 22 3.43 -17.52 -18.46
C HIS A 22 3.74 -16.98 -17.05
N LYS A 23 5.02 -16.81 -16.72
CA LYS A 23 5.43 -16.17 -15.46
C LYS A 23 4.97 -14.72 -15.37
N ALA A 24 5.06 -13.95 -16.46
CA ALA A 24 4.60 -12.56 -16.48
C ALA A 24 3.08 -12.46 -16.24
N ALA A 25 2.29 -13.38 -16.82
CA ALA A 25 0.84 -13.43 -16.60
C ALA A 25 0.48 -13.78 -15.15
N GLU A 26 1.23 -14.68 -14.51
CA GLU A 26 1.02 -15.05 -13.12
C GLU A 26 1.32 -13.87 -12.17
N ILE A 27 2.45 -13.20 -12.38
CA ILE A 27 2.84 -11.98 -11.65
C ILE A 27 1.79 -10.88 -11.81
N GLU A 28 1.29 -10.65 -13.02
CA GLU A 28 0.25 -9.66 -13.27
C GLU A 28 -1.06 -9.99 -12.53
N SER A 29 -1.44 -11.26 -12.48
CA SER A 29 -2.61 -11.71 -11.70
C SER A 29 -2.45 -11.45 -10.20
N PHE A 30 -1.25 -11.69 -9.67
CA PHE A 30 -0.91 -11.47 -8.28
C PHE A 30 -0.97 -9.99 -7.94
N ILE A 31 -0.35 -9.13 -8.76
CA ILE A 31 -0.37 -7.67 -8.60
C ILE A 31 -1.81 -7.16 -8.58
N ARG A 32 -2.66 -7.65 -9.49
CA ARG A 32 -4.06 -7.25 -9.55
C ARG A 32 -4.80 -7.60 -8.26
N ARG A 33 -4.65 -8.84 -7.76
CA ARG A 33 -5.29 -9.28 -6.50
C ARG A 33 -4.80 -8.46 -5.30
N SER A 34 -3.48 -8.32 -5.16
CA SER A 34 -2.84 -7.55 -4.09
C SER A 34 -3.27 -6.09 -4.09
N TYR A 35 -3.42 -5.49 -5.28
CA TYR A 35 -3.92 -4.13 -5.43
C TYR A 35 -5.37 -3.99 -4.92
N TYR A 36 -6.29 -4.90 -5.27
CA TYR A 36 -7.66 -4.84 -4.75
C TYR A 36 -7.73 -5.06 -3.23
N LEU A 37 -6.93 -5.98 -2.69
CA LEU A 37 -6.80 -6.14 -1.24
C LEU A 37 -6.29 -4.85 -0.58
N CYS A 38 -5.30 -4.20 -1.18
CA CYS A 38 -4.78 -2.93 -0.71
C CYS A 38 -5.87 -1.85 -0.69
N VAL A 39 -6.70 -1.74 -1.73
CA VAL A 39 -7.84 -0.81 -1.78
C VAL A 39 -8.84 -1.08 -0.64
N ILE A 40 -9.21 -2.34 -0.41
CA ILE A 40 -10.16 -2.71 0.66
C ILE A 40 -9.57 -2.37 2.03
N LEU A 41 -8.32 -2.74 2.29
CA LEU A 41 -7.66 -2.45 3.56
C LEU A 41 -7.49 -0.95 3.78
N PHE A 42 -7.17 -0.20 2.73
CA PHE A 42 -7.03 1.24 2.80
C PHE A 42 -8.38 1.90 3.07
N PHE A 43 -9.48 1.40 2.51
CA PHE A 43 -10.83 1.84 2.84
C PHE A 43 -11.17 1.59 4.31
N CYS A 44 -10.92 0.37 4.83
CA CYS A 44 -11.10 0.06 6.24
C CYS A 44 -10.30 1.00 7.15
N LEU A 45 -9.05 1.30 6.79
CA LEU A 45 -8.21 2.27 7.51
C LEU A 45 -8.85 3.66 7.56
N GLY A 46 -9.51 4.11 6.49
CA GLY A 46 -10.23 5.38 6.47
C GLY A 46 -11.39 5.43 7.47
N ILE A 47 -12.15 4.34 7.57
CA ILE A 47 -13.22 4.21 8.57
C ILE A 47 -12.64 4.29 9.98
N THR A 48 -11.57 3.54 10.26
CA THR A 48 -10.91 3.56 11.57
C THR A 48 -10.34 4.94 11.91
N LEU A 49 -9.73 5.62 10.95
CA LEU A 49 -9.19 6.97 11.12
C LEU A 49 -10.31 7.96 11.44
N ALA A 50 -11.42 7.93 10.68
CA ALA A 50 -12.58 8.78 10.90
C ALA A 50 -13.20 8.51 12.28
N ALA A 51 -13.37 7.24 12.66
CA ALA A 51 -13.87 6.86 13.98
C ALA A 51 -12.96 7.36 15.11
N THR A 52 -11.65 7.28 14.93
CA THR A 52 -10.65 7.75 15.92
C THR A 52 -10.75 9.28 16.13
N VAL A 53 -10.91 10.03 15.04
CA VAL A 53 -11.09 11.49 15.09
C VAL A 53 -12.43 11.85 15.73
N LEU A 54 -13.52 11.20 15.33
CA LEU A 54 -14.87 11.45 15.87
C LEU A 54 -14.98 11.12 17.37
N ALA A 55 -14.33 10.03 17.81
CA ALA A 55 -14.26 9.67 19.21
C ALA A 55 -13.34 10.60 20.02
N GLY A 56 -12.56 11.47 19.37
CA GLY A 56 -11.67 12.42 20.03
C GLY A 56 -10.54 11.75 20.81
N VAL A 57 -10.04 10.59 20.34
CA VAL A 57 -9.02 9.79 21.05
C VAL A 57 -7.78 10.60 21.40
N TYR A 58 -7.39 11.54 20.54
CA TYR A 58 -6.18 12.35 20.70
C TYR A 58 -6.44 13.76 21.26
N LYS A 59 -7.62 14.05 21.81
CA LYS A 59 -7.94 15.39 22.36
C LYS A 59 -6.96 15.88 23.44
N THR A 60 -6.38 14.96 24.20
CA THR A 60 -5.37 15.29 25.23
C THR A 60 -4.02 15.67 24.63
N SER A 61 -3.75 15.33 23.36
CA SER A 61 -2.55 15.68 22.62
C SER A 61 -2.91 16.52 21.38
N GLN A 62 -3.10 17.83 21.61
CA GLN A 62 -3.49 18.80 20.56
C GLN A 62 -2.61 18.75 19.30
N ILE A 63 -1.31 18.49 19.47
CA ILE A 63 -0.36 18.36 18.34
C ILE A 63 -0.69 17.13 17.50
N THR A 64 -0.97 15.99 18.15
CA THR A 64 -1.31 14.73 17.46
C THR A 64 -2.62 14.87 16.70
N GLU A 65 -3.65 15.43 17.35
CA GLU A 65 -4.96 15.66 16.73
C GLU A 65 -4.84 16.61 15.52
N SER A 66 -4.09 17.71 15.66
CA SER A 66 -3.87 18.65 14.55
C SER A 66 -3.18 18.00 13.36
N ILE A 67 -2.11 17.23 13.56
CA ILE A 67 -1.41 16.54 12.47
C ILE A 67 -2.33 15.50 11.81
N LEU A 68 -3.10 14.76 12.59
CA LEU A 68 -4.01 13.73 12.08
C LEU A 68 -5.08 14.34 11.17
N ILE A 69 -5.67 15.47 11.54
CA ILE A 69 -6.72 16.14 10.77
C ILE A 69 -6.16 16.92 9.58
N THR A 70 -5.08 17.67 9.77
CA THR A 70 -4.59 18.63 8.75
C THR A 70 -3.61 18.03 7.75
N VAL A 71 -2.90 16.96 8.11
CA VAL A 71 -1.89 16.32 7.24
C VAL A 71 -2.36 14.93 6.83
N VAL A 72 -2.64 14.06 7.80
CA VAL A 72 -2.95 12.65 7.51
C VAL A 72 -4.27 12.52 6.76
N GLY A 73 -5.31 13.26 7.16
CA GLY A 73 -6.61 13.26 6.50
C GLY A 73 -6.56 13.63 5.01
N PRO A 74 -6.03 14.81 4.63
CA PRO A 74 -5.93 15.20 3.22
C PRO A 74 -5.06 14.26 2.38
N VAL A 75 -3.90 13.84 2.90
CA VAL A 75 -3.02 12.90 2.18
C VAL A 75 -3.72 11.56 1.98
N TYR A 76 -4.44 11.06 3.00
CA TYR A 76 -5.25 9.85 2.87
C TYR A 76 -6.32 9.99 1.77
N LEU A 77 -7.07 11.11 1.73
CA LEU A 77 -8.09 11.34 0.71
C LEU A 77 -7.50 11.38 -0.70
N VAL A 78 -6.37 12.08 -0.89
CA VAL A 78 -5.69 12.14 -2.18
C VAL A 78 -5.23 10.74 -2.60
N LEU A 79 -4.58 9.99 -1.71
CA LEU A 79 -4.14 8.63 -2.01
C LEU A 79 -5.31 7.70 -2.31
N PHE A 80 -6.43 7.85 -1.60
CA PHE A 80 -7.64 7.06 -1.83
C PHE A 80 -8.25 7.35 -3.20
N LEU A 81 -8.35 8.62 -3.59
CA LEU A 81 -8.81 9.02 -4.93
C LEU A 81 -7.89 8.50 -6.03
N VAL A 82 -6.58 8.64 -5.87
CA VAL A 82 -5.61 8.13 -6.85
C VAL A 82 -5.69 6.61 -6.93
N LEU A 83 -5.85 5.91 -5.81
CA LEU A 83 -6.11 4.46 -5.81
C LEU A 83 -7.33 4.15 -6.68
N LEU A 84 -8.48 4.80 -6.48
CA LEU A 84 -9.69 4.52 -7.25
C LEU A 84 -9.56 4.85 -8.75
N CYS A 85 -8.91 5.96 -9.10
CA CYS A 85 -8.85 6.46 -10.48
C CYS A 85 -7.70 5.86 -11.31
N CYS A 86 -6.55 5.57 -10.70
CA CYS A 86 -5.30 5.25 -11.40
C CYS A 86 -4.99 3.74 -11.46
N GLY A 87 -5.94 2.88 -11.09
CA GLY A 87 -5.76 1.43 -11.06
C GLY A 87 -5.75 0.71 -12.40
N ARG A 88 -5.60 1.37 -13.55
CA ARG A 88 -5.81 0.72 -14.87
C ARG A 88 -4.55 0.04 -15.42
N HIS A 89 -3.37 0.63 -15.20
CA HIS A 89 -2.09 0.11 -15.70
C HIS A 89 -1.34 -0.69 -14.62
N THR A 90 -0.75 -1.83 -14.99
CA THR A 90 -0.06 -2.75 -14.07
C THR A 90 1.14 -2.11 -13.36
N ILE A 91 1.93 -1.30 -14.07
CA ILE A 91 3.06 -0.53 -13.49
C ILE A 91 2.55 0.47 -12.44
N LEU A 92 1.44 1.15 -12.74
CA LEU A 92 0.86 2.15 -11.86
C LEU A 92 0.25 1.49 -10.61
N ARG A 93 -0.38 0.32 -10.74
CA ARG A 93 -0.85 -0.48 -9.59
C ARG A 93 0.30 -0.84 -8.65
N MET A 94 1.44 -1.30 -9.17
CA MET A 94 2.62 -1.60 -8.36
C MET A 94 3.11 -0.36 -7.60
N ALA A 95 3.29 0.75 -8.31
CA ALA A 95 3.72 2.01 -7.69
C ALA A 95 2.74 2.47 -6.60
N LEU A 96 1.43 2.38 -6.85
CA LEU A 96 0.41 2.74 -5.86
C LEU A 96 0.45 1.85 -4.63
N VAL A 97 0.60 0.53 -4.79
CA VAL A 97 0.73 -0.39 -3.65
C VAL A 97 1.96 -0.03 -2.80
N LEU A 98 3.10 0.30 -3.42
CA LEU A 98 4.31 0.68 -2.70
C LEU A 98 4.15 2.02 -1.96
N VAL A 99 3.58 3.03 -2.62
CA VAL A 99 3.36 4.34 -2.00
C VAL A 99 2.38 4.23 -0.85
N VAL A 100 1.26 3.53 -1.03
CA VAL A 100 0.23 3.36 0.00
C VAL A 100 0.78 2.58 1.19
N THR A 101 1.50 1.48 0.97
CA THR A 101 2.09 0.70 2.07
C THR A 101 3.14 1.52 2.85
N SER A 102 3.96 2.32 2.16
CA SER A 102 4.91 3.22 2.83
C SER A 102 4.20 4.30 3.67
N PHE A 103 3.13 4.91 3.14
CA PHE A 103 2.31 5.87 3.87
C PHE A 103 1.67 5.24 5.11
N VAL A 104 1.03 4.07 4.96
CA VAL A 104 0.44 3.34 6.09
C VAL A 104 1.49 2.99 7.14
N GLY A 105 2.68 2.57 6.73
CA GLY A 105 3.80 2.32 7.64
C GLY A 105 4.21 3.56 8.44
N PHE A 106 4.34 4.70 7.77
CA PHE A 106 4.68 5.98 8.41
C PHE A 106 3.61 6.42 9.42
N ILE A 107 2.33 6.36 9.03
CA ILE A 107 1.20 6.72 9.90
C ILE A 107 1.09 5.77 11.09
N SER A 108 1.26 4.46 10.87
CA SER A 108 1.27 3.47 11.94
C SER A 108 2.37 3.77 12.97
N GLY A 109 3.58 4.13 12.51
CA GLY A 109 4.68 4.54 13.38
C GLY A 109 4.35 5.80 14.19
N PHE A 110 3.79 6.81 13.53
CA PHE A 110 3.36 8.06 14.18
C PHE A 110 2.30 7.82 15.27
N ILE A 111 1.26 7.05 14.97
CA ILE A 111 0.17 6.69 15.90
C ILE A 111 0.73 5.90 17.09
N CYS A 112 1.59 4.92 16.84
CA CYS A 112 2.20 4.12 17.89
C CYS A 112 3.04 4.99 18.84
N GLY A 113 3.85 5.90 18.30
CA GLY A 113 4.61 6.87 19.09
C GLY A 113 3.73 7.80 19.91
N ALA A 114 2.61 8.28 19.35
CA ALA A 114 1.65 9.10 20.07
C ALA A 114 1.00 8.33 21.23
N ASN A 115 0.63 7.07 21.01
CA ASN A 115 0.03 6.21 22.03
C ASN A 115 1.01 5.95 23.19
N ILE A 116 2.27 5.62 22.89
CA ILE A 116 3.30 5.43 23.92
C ILE A 116 3.52 6.72 24.72
N LYS A 117 3.58 7.87 24.06
CA LYS A 117 3.72 9.17 24.72
C LYS A 117 2.55 9.44 25.68
N MET A 118 1.32 9.14 25.26
CA MET A 118 0.13 9.31 26.09
C MET A 118 0.15 8.42 27.34
N VAL A 119 0.54 7.15 27.19
CA VAL A 119 0.70 6.22 28.32
C VAL A 119 1.81 6.68 29.27
N ALA A 120 2.95 7.13 28.73
CA ALA A 120 4.06 7.63 29.54
C ALA A 120 3.69 8.89 30.35
N MET A 121 2.90 9.81 29.79
CA MET A 121 2.39 10.95 30.56
C MET A 121 1.46 10.50 31.68
N THR A 122 0.54 9.58 31.38
CA THR A 122 -0.41 9.05 32.37
C THR A 122 0.30 8.36 33.54
N LEU A 123 1.40 7.66 33.28
CA LEU A 123 2.23 7.04 34.32
C LEU A 123 3.07 8.03 35.11
N LYS A 124 3.47 9.16 34.52
CA LYS A 124 4.25 10.19 35.21
C LYS A 124 3.38 11.01 36.18
N ASP A 125 2.11 11.16 35.87
CA ASP A 125 1.15 11.94 36.66
C ASP A 125 0.51 11.12 37.81
N ASN A 126 0.73 9.80 37.86
CA ASN A 126 0.37 8.91 38.99
C ASN A 126 1.58 8.63 39.87
#